data_AF-A0A6J4K872-F1
#
_entry.id   AF-A0A6J4K872-F1
#
_cell.length_a   1.000
_cell.length_b   1.000
_cell.length_c   1.000
_cell.angle_alpha   90.00
_cell.angle_beta   90.00
_cell.angle_gamma   90.00
#
_symmetry.space_group_name_H-M   'P 1'
#
loop_
_entity.id
_entity.type
_entity.pdbx_description
1 polymer ?
#
loop_
_entity_poly.entity_id
_entity_poly.type
_entity_poly.pdbx_seq_one_letter_code
_entity_poly.pdbx_strand_id
1 'polypeptide(L)' 'GVEAFVEPRTSVTQVTLLLVAYDGEWTRRVVPSPEWAHAFAGHLQIPGYDAAVVGYPQRMRDYNTRNKRHPDLR' A
#
# COMPACT_ATOMS: atom_id res chain seq x y z
N GLY A 1 -8.79 10.19 -2.58
CA GLY A 1 -9.12 9.02 -1.75
C GLY A 1 -7.87 8.21 -1.45
N VAL A 2 -8.01 7.12 -0.70
CA VAL A 2 -6.94 6.16 -0.36
C VAL A 2 -7.38 4.77 -0.80
N GLU A 3 -6.43 3.96 -1.27
CA GLU A 3 -6.64 2.55 -1.59
C GLU A 3 -5.65 1.69 -0.80
N ALA A 4 -6.12 0.51 -0.38
CA ALA A 4 -5.38 -0.48 0.40
C ALA A 4 -4.88 -1.61 -0.50
N PHE A 5 -3.59 -1.93 -0.42
CA PHE A 5 -2.95 -3.02 -1.14
C PHE A 5 -2.37 -4.00 -0.13
N VAL A 6 -2.96 -5.19 -0.05
CA VAL A 6 -2.57 -6.27 0.87
C VAL A 6 -1.46 -7.07 0.22
N GLU A 7 -0.34 -7.17 0.92
CA GLU A 7 0.79 -7.98 0.50
C GLU A 7 0.84 -9.26 1.33
N PRO A 8 0.83 -10.43 0.67
CA PRO A 8 0.85 -11.69 1.39
C PRO A 8 2.19 -11.87 2.12
N ARG A 9 2.16 -12.71 3.15
CA ARG A 9 3.37 -13.21 3.79
C ARG A 9 4.26 -13.89 2.74
N THR A 10 5.55 -13.64 2.78
CA THR A 10 6.55 -14.37 2.01
C THR A 10 7.41 -15.23 2.95
N SER A 11 8.42 -15.92 2.41
CA SER A 11 9.41 -16.65 3.22
C SER A 11 10.21 -15.74 4.15
N VAL A 12 10.36 -14.45 3.79
CA VAL A 12 11.23 -13.49 4.50
C VAL A 12 10.50 -12.24 5.01
N THR A 13 9.23 -12.04 4.68
CA THR A 13 8.42 -10.89 5.13
C THR A 13 7.08 -11.32 5.71
N GLN A 14 6.63 -10.62 6.75
CA GLN A 14 5.26 -10.73 7.26
C GLN A 14 4.25 -10.09 6.28
N VAL A 15 2.96 -10.29 6.55
CA VAL A 15 1.88 -9.62 5.82
C VAL A 15 2.01 -8.12 6.02
N THR A 16 1.93 -7.35 4.95
CA THR A 16 1.94 -5.89 5.02
C THR A 16 0.73 -5.30 4.32
N LEU A 17 0.27 -4.17 4.85
CA LEU A 17 -0.74 -3.33 4.24
C LEU A 17 -0.08 -2.05 3.75
N LEU A 18 -0.24 -1.78 2.46
CA LEU A 18 0.20 -0.57 1.80
C LEU A 18 -1.02 0.32 1.53
N LEU A 19 -1.04 1.51 2.14
CA LEU A 19 -2.06 2.52 1.89
C LEU A 19 -1.50 3.55 0.90
N VAL A 20 -2.19 3.74 -0.22
CA VAL A 20 -1.77 4.65 -1.30
C VAL A 20 -2.82 5.74 -1.47
N ALA A 21 -2.40 6.99 -1.26
CA ALA A 21 -3.21 8.18 -1.50
C ALA A 21 -3.41 8.45 -3.00
N TYR A 22 -4.31 9.37 -3.31
CA TYR A 22 -4.72 9.67 -4.69
C TYR A 22 -3.57 10.24 -5.55
N ASP A 23 -2.63 10.94 -4.93
CA ASP A 23 -1.46 11.56 -5.58
C ASP A 23 -0.25 10.60 -5.66
N GLY A 24 -0.37 9.41 -5.06
CA GLY A 24 0.65 8.38 -5.02
C GLY A 24 1.49 8.36 -3.76
N GLU A 25 1.31 9.29 -2.81
CA GLU A 25 1.93 9.17 -1.49
C GLU A 25 1.48 7.86 -0.82
N TRP A 26 2.37 7.22 -0.06
CA TRP A 26 2.07 5.93 0.52
C TRP A 26 2.74 5.70 1.87
N THR A 27 2.11 4.83 2.66
CA THR A 27 2.69 4.26 3.87
C THR A 27 2.46 2.75 3.90
N ARG A 28 3.43 2.01 4.46
CA ARG A 28 3.40 0.55 4.59
C ARG A 28 3.53 0.16 6.06
N ARG A 29 2.67 -0.74 6.54
CA ARG A 29 2.76 -1.30 7.90
C ARG A 29 2.61 -2.81 7.88
N VAL A 30 3.32 -3.48 8.78
CA VAL A 30 3.12 -4.90 9.07
C VAL A 30 1.79 -5.05 9.80
N VAL A 31 1.02 -6.07 9.41
CA VAL A 31 -0.32 -6.33 9.95
C VAL A 31 -0.47 -7.81 10.31
N PRO A 32 -1.40 -8.18 11.21
CA PRO A 32 -1.50 -9.55 11.71
C PRO A 32 -1.80 -10.60 10.64
N SER A 33 -2.69 -10.30 9.69
CA SER A 33 -3.09 -11.24 8.63
C SER A 33 -3.72 -10.52 7.42
N PRO A 34 -3.89 -11.19 6.26
CA PRO A 34 -4.60 -10.61 5.11
C PRO A 34 -6.07 -10.31 5.43
N GLU A 35 -6.73 -11.17 6.19
CA GLU A 35 -8.13 -10.98 6.61
C GLU A 35 -8.29 -9.74 7.48
N TRP A 36 -7.35 -9.51 8.41
CA TRP A 36 -7.32 -8.28 9.19
C TRP A 36 -7.17 -7.05 8.29
N ALA A 37 -6.31 -7.12 7.27
CA ALA A 37 -6.10 -6.01 6.34
C ALA A 37 -7.35 -5.69 5.50
N HIS A 38 -8.03 -6.72 5.01
CA HIS A 38 -9.30 -6.60 4.29
C HIS A 38 -10.42 -6.05 5.19
N ALA A 39 -10.51 -6.53 6.44
CA ALA A 39 -11.45 -6.02 7.42
C ALA A 39 -11.19 -4.55 7.78
N PHE A 40 -9.91 -4.16 7.92
CA PHE A 40 -9.50 -2.79 8.15
C PHE A 40 -9.89 -1.87 6.99
N ALA A 41 -9.63 -2.29 5.74
CA ALA A 41 -10.04 -1.54 4.56
C ALA A 41 -11.57 -1.39 4.47
N GLY A 42 -12.31 -2.47 4.74
CA GLY A 42 -13.77 -2.47 4.78
C GLY A 42 -14.34 -1.55 5.86
N HIS A 43 -13.73 -1.55 7.07
CA HIS A 43 -14.12 -0.66 8.16
C HIS A 43 -13.93 0.82 7.80
N LEU A 44 -12.85 1.15 7.09
CA LEU A 44 -12.60 2.50 6.59
C LEU A 44 -13.36 2.83 5.30
N GLN A 45 -14.11 1.88 4.74
CA GLN A 45 -14.83 1.99 3.47
C GLN A 45 -13.91 2.45 2.31
N ILE A 46 -12.66 1.98 2.31
CA ILE A 46 -11.71 2.21 1.23
C ILE A 46 -11.55 0.95 0.37
N PRO A 47 -11.26 1.06 -0.93
CA PRO A 47 -10.99 -0.11 -1.76
C PRO A 47 -9.78 -0.88 -1.25
N GLY A 48 -9.92 -2.20 -1.11
CA GLY A 48 -8.85 -3.12 -0.72
C GLY A 48 -8.58 -4.15 -1.82
N TYR A 49 -7.31 -4.34 -2.17
CA TYR A 49 -6.87 -5.24 -3.23
C TYR A 49 -5.70 -6.11 -2.79
N ASP A 50 -5.61 -7.33 -3.33
CA ASP A 50 -4.40 -8.14 -3.18
C ASP A 50 -3.31 -7.65 -4.15
N ALA A 51 -2.21 -7.13 -3.61
CA ALA A 51 -1.11 -6.55 -4.37
C ALA A 51 -0.46 -7.56 -5.34
N ALA A 52 -0.46 -8.84 -4.97
CA ALA A 52 0.06 -9.91 -5.82
C ALA A 52 -0.79 -10.16 -7.08
N VAL A 53 -2.06 -9.74 -7.06
CA VAL A 53 -3.00 -9.90 -8.17
C VAL A 53 -3.01 -8.65 -9.05
N VAL A 54 -3.17 -7.46 -8.44
CA VAL A 54 -3.34 -6.21 -9.20
C VAL A 54 -2.04 -5.43 -9.42
N GLY A 55 -0.98 -5.75 -8.67
CA GLY A 55 0.24 -4.96 -8.63
C GLY A 55 0.06 -3.60 -7.95
N TYR A 56 1.11 -2.77 -8.01
CA TYR A 56 1.09 -1.43 -7.44
C TYR A 56 0.60 -0.38 -8.45
N PRO A 57 -0.19 0.61 -8.02
CA PRO A 57 -0.78 1.58 -8.92
C PRO A 57 0.29 2.53 -9.49
N GLN A 58 0.09 2.98 -10.73
CA GLN A 58 1.06 3.84 -11.43
C GLN A 58 1.38 5.13 -10.65
N ARG A 59 0.37 5.74 -10.00
CA ARG A 59 0.57 6.95 -9.17
C ARG A 59 1.61 6.77 -8.07
N MET A 60 1.69 5.61 -7.42
CA MET A 60 2.71 5.32 -6.41
C MET A 60 4.11 5.26 -7.01
N ARG A 61 4.24 4.68 -8.22
CA ARG A 61 5.51 4.61 -8.96
C ARG A 61 5.96 6.00 -9.38
N ASP A 62 5.02 6.84 -9.81
CA ASP A 62 5.28 8.22 -10.19
C ASP A 62 5.70 9.05 -8.97
N TYR A 63 5.01 8.91 -7.84
CA TYR A 63 5.39 9.52 -6.56
C TYR A 63 6.81 9.13 -6.16
N ASN A 64 7.15 7.83 -6.20
CA ASN A 64 8.50 7.35 -5.92
C ASN A 64 9.55 7.96 -6.86
N THR A 65 9.21 8.15 -8.13
CA THR A 65 10.10 8.77 -9.13
C THR A 65 10.35 10.24 -8.81
N ARG A 66 9.31 10.99 -8.43
CA ARG A 66 9.42 12.40 -8.00
C ARG A 66 10.25 12.53 -6.73
N ASN A 67 9.97 11.72 -5.71
CA ASN A 67 10.65 11.76 -4.42
C ASN A 67 12.12 11.32 -4.48
N LYS A 68 12.49 10.43 -5.41
CA LYS A 68 13.90 10.08 -5.64
C LYS A 68 14.71 11.24 -6.24
N ARG A 69 14.05 12.15 -6.97
CA ARG A 69 14.69 13.34 -7.58
C ARG A 69 14.86 14.49 -6.59
N HIS A 70 14.17 14.46 -5.45
CA HIS A 70 14.22 15.51 -4.43
C HIS A 70 14.33 14.90 -3.01
N PRO A 71 15.50 14.33 -2.64
CA PRO A 71 15.69 13.72 -1.32
C PRO A 71 15.62 14.73 -0.16
N ASP A 72 15.83 16.03 -0.44
CA ASP A 72 16.06 17.07 0.58
C ASP A 72 14.78 17.81 1.03
N LEU A 73 13.60 17.43 0.51
CA LEU A 73 12.30 18.07 0.80
C LEU A 73 11.44 17.30 1.82
N ARG A 74 12.05 16.45 2.65
CA ARG A 74 11.36 15.62 3.65
C ARG A 74 11.60 16.08 5.08
#